data_AF-A0A1H6LYZ5-F1
#
_entry.id   AF-A0A1H6LYZ5-F1
#
_cell.length_a   1.000
_cell.length_b   1.000
_cell.length_c   1.000
_cell.angle_alpha   90.00
_cell.angle_beta   90.00
_cell.angle_gamma   90.00
#
_symmetry.space_group_name_H-M   'P 1'
#
loop_
_entity.id
_entity.type
_entity.pdbx_description
1 polymer ?
#
loop_
_entity_poly.entity_id
_entity_poly.type
_entity_poly.pdbx_seq_one_letter_code
_entity_poly.pdbx_strand_id
1 'polypeptide(L)' 'MKQLSKTQVTVRLRKAEDRNEWYVYLESYPVFIAGKNKPQRSREYLNRIVYVNRQQKVDTI' A
#
# COMPACT_ATOMS: atom_id res chain seq x y z
N MET A 1 8.51 -13.04 -14.04
CA MET A 1 8.77 -11.81 -13.27
C MET A 1 10.28 -11.61 -13.20
N LYS A 2 10.82 -10.49 -13.68
CA LYS A 2 12.26 -10.20 -13.61
C LYS A 2 12.67 -10.10 -12.14
N GLN A 3 13.69 -10.86 -11.72
CA GLN A 3 14.17 -10.80 -10.35
C GLN A 3 14.93 -9.48 -10.14
N LEU A 4 14.43 -8.67 -9.21
CA LEU A 4 15.11 -7.44 -8.79
C LEU A 4 16.33 -7.83 -7.94
N SER A 5 17.46 -7.14 -8.15
CA SER A 5 18.72 -7.40 -7.45
C SER A 5 18.72 -6.89 -6.01
N LYS A 6 17.85 -5.93 -5.68
CA LYS A 6 17.69 -5.33 -4.36
C LYS A 6 16.22 -5.30 -3.98
N THR A 7 15.93 -5.35 -2.69
CA THR A 7 14.57 -5.12 -2.18
C THR A 7 14.09 -3.73 -2.59
N GLN A 8 12.95 -3.70 -3.28
CA GLN A 8 12.20 -2.48 -3.50
C GLN A 8 10.98 -2.47 -2.59
N VAL A 9 10.63 -1.28 -2.10
CA VAL A 9 9.44 -1.04 -1.28
C VAL A 9 8.56 -0.06 -2.03
N THR A 10 7.29 -0.39 -2.19
CA THR A 10 6.30 0.45 -2.85
C THR A 10 5.16 0.73 -1.89
N VAL A 11 4.80 2.01 -1.75
CA VAL A 11 3.58 2.42 -1.04
C VAL A 11 2.38 2.21 -1.96
N ARG A 12 1.37 1.49 -1.49
CA ARG A 12 0.16 1.19 -2.25
C ARG A 12 -1.08 1.63 -1.47
N LEU A 13 -2.07 2.10 -2.23
CA LEU A 13 -3.40 2.41 -1.72
C LEU A 13 -4.38 1.32 -2.16
N ARG A 14 -5.19 0.81 -1.23
CA ARG A 14 -6.31 -0.09 -1.50
C ARG A 14 -7.61 0.61 -1.12
N LYS A 15 -8.50 0.84 -2.09
CA LYS A 15 -9.85 1.33 -1.82
C LYS A 15 -10.63 0.26 -1.04
N ALA A 16 -11.32 0.65 0.02
CA ALA A 16 -12.33 -0.19 0.64
C ALA A 16 -13.51 -0.37 -0.32
N GLU A 17 -14.08 -1.57 -0.38
CA GLU A 17 -15.19 -1.87 -1.31
C GLU A 17 -16.45 -1.07 -0.94
N ASP A 18 -16.80 -1.06 0.36
CA ASP A 18 -18.07 -0.48 0.84
C ASP A 18 -17.91 0.84 1.60
N ARG A 19 -16.70 1.43 1.64
CA ARG A 19 -16.41 2.65 2.40
C ARG A 19 -15.65 3.67 1.57
N ASN A 20 -15.82 4.95 1.90
CA ASN A 20 -15.02 6.03 1.31
C ASN A 20 -13.64 6.15 1.98
N GLU A 21 -12.99 5.00 2.14
CA GLU A 21 -11.74 4.80 2.85
C GLU A 21 -10.71 4.18 1.92
N TRP A 22 -9.45 4.55 2.13
CA TRP A 22 -8.31 3.93 1.47
C TRP A 22 -7.32 3.45 2.52
N TYR A 23 -6.92 2.18 2.41
CA TYR A 23 -5.89 1.60 3.26
C TYR A 23 -4.52 1.76 2.61
N VAL A 24 -3.55 2.18 3.41
CA VAL A 24 -2.15 2.26 2.99
C VAL A 24 -1.45 0.97 3.36
N TYR A 25 -0.70 0.39 2.42
CA TYR A 25 0.18 -0.74 2.72
C TYR A 25 1.50 -0.62 1.97
N LEU A 26 2.56 -1.15 2.56
CA LEU A 26 3.86 -1.31 1.93
C LEU A 26 3.92 -2.67 1.26
N GLU A 27 4.34 -2.70 0.00
CA GLU A 27 4.65 -3.92 -0.72
C GLU A 27 6.15 -3.99 -0.97
N SER A 28 6.81 -5.01 -0.41
CA SER A 28 8.25 -5.19 -0.46
C SER A 28 8.60 -6.46 -1.25
N TYR A 29 9.49 -6.36 -2.23
CA TYR A 29 10.02 -7.50 -2.98
C TYR A 29 11.39 -7.20 -3.61
N PRO A 30 12.34 -8.16 -3.63
CA PRO A 30 12.34 -9.43 -2.89
C PRO A 30 12.62 -9.25 -1.38
N VAL A 31 12.00 -10.08 -0.54
CA VAL A 31 12.32 -10.20 0.90
C VAL A 31 12.84 -11.62 1.18
N PHE A 32 14.00 -11.73 1.80
CA PHE A 32 14.60 -13.01 2.18
C PHE A 32 14.30 -13.30 3.65
N ILE A 33 13.66 -14.43 3.91
CA ILE A 33 13.23 -14.86 5.25
C ILE A 33 14.05 -16.08 5.63
N ALA A 34 14.58 -16.10 6.86
CA ALA A 34 15.31 -17.25 7.38
C ALA A 34 14.48 -18.54 7.22
N GLY A 35 15.11 -19.61 6.73
CA GLY A 35 14.44 -20.88 6.46
C GLY A 35 13.65 -20.96 5.14
N LYS A 36 13.65 -19.90 4.30
CA LYS A 36 13.01 -19.93 2.98
C LYS A 36 14.02 -19.77 1.85
N ASN A 37 13.98 -20.70 0.90
CA ASN A 37 14.94 -20.76 -0.21
C ASN A 37 14.60 -19.84 -1.40
N LYS A 38 13.45 -19.16 -1.35
CA LYS A 38 12.98 -18.27 -2.42
C LYS A 38 12.61 -16.91 -1.84
N PRO A 39 12.91 -15.81 -2.57
CA PRO A 39 12.48 -14.49 -2.16
C PRO A 39 10.96 -14.40 -2.10
N GLN A 40 10.45 -13.67 -1.13
CA GLN A 40 9.03 -13.48 -0.90
C GLN A 40 8.62 -12.04 -1.17
N ARG A 41 7.33 -11.85 -1.44
CA ARG A 41 6.71 -10.53 -1.43
C ARG A 41 6.04 -10.36 -0.08
N SER A 42 6.48 -9.36 0.68
CA SER A 42 5.86 -9.00 1.95
C SER A 42 4.86 -7.86 1.73
N ARG A 43 3.73 -7.91 2.42
CA ARG A 43 2.74 -6.83 2.47
C ARG A 43 2.50 -6.46 3.91
N GLU A 44 2.73 -5.20 4.24
CA GLU A 44 2.52 -4.65 5.57
C GLU A 44 1.45 -3.56 5.50
N TYR A 45 0.32 -3.80 6.14
CA TYR A 45 -0.74 -2.81 6.24
C TYR A 45 -0.38 -1.80 7.33
N LEU A 46 -0.35 -0.52 6.97
CA LEU A 46 -0.27 0.53 7.96
C LEU A 46 -1.65 0.68 8.57
N ASN A 47 -1.74 0.79 9.90
CA ASN A 47 -2.99 1.07 10.63
C ASN A 47 -3.44 2.53 10.41
N ARG A 48 -3.49 2.97 9.16
CA ARG A 48 -3.83 4.31 8.71
C ARG A 48 -4.85 4.22 7.58
N ILE A 49 -5.85 5.07 7.68
CA ILE A 49 -6.92 5.22 6.70
C ILE A 49 -6.81 6.61 6.09
N VAL A 50 -6.86 6.67 4.77
CA VAL A 50 -6.93 7.93 4.01
C VAL A 50 -8.37 8.12 3.55
N TYR A 51 -8.95 9.27 3.88
CA TYR A 51 -10.28 9.66 3.45
C TYR A 51 -10.20 10.57 2.23
N VAL A 52 -11.16 10.42 1.31
CA VAL A 52 -11.33 11.40 0.23
C VAL A 52 -12.18 12.54 0.78
N ASN A 53 -11.53 13.64 1.18
CA ASN A 53 -12.25 14.87 1.44
C ASN A 53 -12.67 15.45 0.09
N ARG A 54 -13.98 15.50 -0.17
CA ARG A 54 -14.46 16.41 -1.21
C ARG A 54 -14.19 17.81 -0.68
N GLN A 55 -13.39 18.61 -1.40
CA GLN A 55 -13.37 20.05 -1.17
C GLN A 55 -14.84 20.50 -1.16
N GLN A 56 -15.33 21.04 -0.04
CA GLN A 56 -16.59 21.75 -0.07
C GLN A 56 -16.37 22.92 -1.04
N LYS A 57 -17.13 22.94 -2.13
CA LYS A 57 -17.25 24.17 -2.91
C LYS A 57 -17.83 25.18 -1.94
N VAL A 58 -17.01 26.17 -1.60
CA VAL A 58 -17.51 27.35 -0.89
C VAL A 58 -18.38 28.05 -1.92
N ASP A 59 -19.68 27.87 -1.81
CA ASP A 59 -20.63 28.64 -2.61
C ASP A 59 -20.54 30.08 -2.10
N THR A 60 -19.74 30.89 -2.80
CA THR A 60 -19.65 32.33 -2.56
C THR A 60 -21.00 32.95 -2.92
N ILE A 61 -21.55 33.72 -1.97
CA ILE A 61 -22.77 34.53 -2.08
C ILE A 61 -22.62 35.56 -3.21
#